data_AF-A0AAE0GBL0-F1
#
_entry.id   AF-A0AAE0GBL0-F1
#
_cell.length_a   1.000
_cell.length_b   1.000
_cell.length_c   1.000
_cell.angle_alpha   90.00
_cell.angle_beta   90.00
_cell.angle_gamma   90.00
#
_symmetry.space_group_name_H-M   'P 1'
#
loop_
_entity.id
_entity.type
_entity.pdbx_description
1 polymer ?
#
loop_
_entity_poly.entity_id
_entity_poly.type
_entity_poly.pdbx_seq_one_letter_code
_entity_poly.pdbx_strand_id
1 'polypeptide(L)'
;MSASTWVRWRVGRALISLSFQTFFAGISLAEPTVLPDRFGGAAFGSVLGHCSGQLFALSGFDGPTNSSSFTGVFTGHNFDLMLCGAPSASRYLNFSLTATINDVSVATNDVLLVQAETGQASVTYSQWHTIVGALPHGSNVSLARATSVLVNGTLQCWTLVSTDATALCTSFAERGAFALSYGATEREALARGLAGLQTNVDEAVADRLAMFLDQPVVDHKYQKLLSKVLSVMRVNTLNAEGDIRELWSTPDREPHRNMWLWDSCFHSIGMNHINSTASWWFLKALLDIQTPEGFIPISRNPSGASKDHDETQPPLLAFALWHNFQAHSKLDPAEALERHVSPPATACSPATSV
;
A
#
# COMPACT_ATOMS: atom_id res chain seq x y z
N MET A 1 7.52 -22.27 -48.71
CA MET A 1 6.89 -21.12 -49.40
C MET A 1 5.78 -20.59 -48.52
N SER A 2 5.78 -19.28 -48.21
CA SER A 2 4.81 -18.51 -47.38
C SER A 2 4.78 -18.90 -45.87
N ALA A 3 5.25 -18.17 -44.83
CA ALA A 3 5.26 -16.73 -44.48
C ALA A 3 3.87 -16.09 -44.66
N SER A 4 3.23 -15.39 -43.74
CA SER A 4 3.54 -14.70 -42.48
C SER A 4 2.15 -14.38 -41.82
N THR A 5 2.00 -13.98 -40.56
CA THR A 5 2.01 -12.56 -40.15
C THR A 5 2.02 -12.47 -38.63
N TRP A 6 3.05 -11.82 -38.07
CA TRP A 6 3.12 -11.35 -36.69
C TRP A 6 3.08 -9.82 -36.72
N VAL A 7 2.25 -9.20 -35.88
CA VAL A 7 2.20 -7.74 -35.74
C VAL A 7 3.24 -7.31 -34.70
N ARG A 8 4.28 -6.60 -35.15
CA ARG A 8 5.25 -5.87 -34.31
C ARG A 8 4.87 -4.39 -34.27
N TRP A 9 4.74 -3.83 -33.07
CA TRP A 9 4.79 -2.38 -32.88
C TRP A 9 6.26 -1.95 -32.75
N ARG A 10 6.71 -1.09 -33.68
CA ARG A 10 7.95 -0.32 -33.56
C ARG A 10 7.59 1.07 -33.02
N VAL A 11 8.25 1.50 -31.95
CA VAL A 11 8.32 2.92 -31.59
C VAL A 11 9.78 3.37 -31.79
N GLY A 12 9.94 4.41 -32.59
CA GLY A 12 11.24 4.94 -33.02
C GLY A 12 12.00 5.65 -31.91
N ARG A 13 13.33 5.54 -31.99
CA ARG A 13 14.28 6.31 -31.17
C ARG A 13 14.28 7.77 -31.63
N ALA A 14 13.97 8.70 -30.73
CA ALA A 14 14.43 10.08 -30.80
C ALA A 14 15.30 10.33 -29.56
N LEU A 15 16.58 10.64 -29.80
CA LEU A 15 17.49 11.16 -28.80
C LEU A 15 17.12 12.62 -28.55
N ILE A 16 16.57 12.91 -27.36
CA ILE A 16 16.41 14.28 -26.87
C ILE A 16 17.37 14.44 -25.69
N SER A 17 18.42 15.23 -25.90
CA SER A 17 19.23 15.80 -24.83
C SER A 17 18.39 16.87 -24.14
N LEU A 18 17.97 16.61 -22.90
CA LEU A 18 17.23 17.57 -22.07
C LEU A 18 18.12 17.98 -20.89
N SER A 19 18.44 19.26 -20.86
CA SER A 19 19.13 19.96 -19.78
C SER A 19 18.31 19.93 -18.48
N PHE A 20 19.00 19.72 -17.36
CA PHE A 20 18.50 19.35 -16.03
C PHE A 20 17.76 20.45 -15.22
N GLN A 21 17.07 21.39 -15.86
CA GLN A 21 16.37 22.48 -15.17
C GLN A 21 15.01 22.78 -15.80
N THR A 22 13.97 21.96 -15.54
CA THR A 22 12.52 22.34 -15.56
C THR A 22 11.53 21.17 -15.30
N PHE A 23 11.89 20.13 -14.54
CA PHE A 23 10.98 19.01 -14.25
C PHE A 23 9.96 19.26 -13.11
N PHE A 24 9.55 20.51 -12.88
CA PHE A 24 8.53 20.86 -11.87
C PHE A 24 7.14 21.17 -12.46
N ALA A 25 6.92 20.96 -13.76
CA ALA A 25 5.66 21.33 -14.43
C ALA A 25 4.74 20.14 -14.81
N GLY A 26 5.13 18.89 -14.50
CA GLY A 26 4.51 17.71 -15.12
C GLY A 26 3.38 17.03 -14.36
N ILE A 27 3.36 17.13 -13.02
CA ILE A 27 2.28 16.58 -12.20
C ILE A 27 1.58 17.77 -11.56
N SER A 28 0.72 18.41 -12.34
CA SER A 28 -0.44 19.06 -11.77
C SER A 28 -1.26 17.94 -11.14
N LEU A 29 -0.94 17.58 -9.88
CA LEU A 29 -1.78 16.70 -9.08
C LEU A 29 -3.21 17.20 -9.30
N ALA A 30 -4.07 16.34 -9.87
CA ALA A 30 -5.48 16.63 -10.04
C ALA A 30 -6.00 17.28 -8.75
N GLU A 31 -6.78 18.36 -8.89
CA GLU A 31 -6.99 19.38 -7.87
C GLU A 31 -6.77 18.88 -6.43
N PRO A 32 -5.91 19.54 -5.60
CA PRO A 32 -5.70 19.20 -4.19
C PRO A 32 -6.99 19.00 -3.37
N THR A 33 -8.12 19.46 -3.90
CA THR A 33 -9.47 19.33 -3.35
C THR A 33 -9.96 17.88 -3.22
N VAL A 34 -9.44 16.90 -3.99
CA VAL A 34 -9.91 15.50 -3.89
C VAL A 34 -9.05 14.60 -3.01
N LEU A 35 -7.78 14.93 -2.80
CA LEU A 35 -6.88 14.10 -2.00
C LEU A 35 -7.15 14.29 -0.50
N PRO A 36 -6.92 13.25 0.33
CA PRO A 36 -7.01 13.42 1.78
C PRO A 36 -5.92 14.38 2.24
N ASP A 37 -6.30 15.44 2.97
CA ASP A 37 -5.43 16.50 3.49
C ASP A 37 -5.48 16.58 5.03
N ARG A 38 -6.20 15.64 5.66
CA ARG A 38 -6.41 15.61 7.11
C ARG A 38 -5.95 14.28 7.68
N PHE A 39 -5.31 14.37 8.84
CA PHE A 39 -5.03 13.20 9.65
C PHE A 39 -6.32 12.65 10.25
N GLY A 40 -6.43 11.32 10.33
CA GLY A 40 -7.32 10.72 11.32
C GLY A 40 -6.86 11.20 12.70
N GLY A 41 -7.77 11.72 13.53
CA GLY A 41 -7.41 12.29 14.83
C GLY A 41 -6.51 11.35 15.63
N ALA A 42 -5.62 11.92 16.45
CA ALA A 42 -4.73 11.13 17.28
C ALA A 42 -5.57 10.28 18.24
N ALA A 43 -5.73 8.99 17.93
CA ALA A 43 -6.29 8.02 18.84
C ALA A 43 -5.22 7.76 19.92
N PHE A 44 -5.13 8.62 20.92
CA PHE A 44 -4.43 8.30 22.15
C PHE A 44 -5.35 7.39 22.96
N GLY A 45 -5.22 6.08 22.75
CA GLY A 45 -6.03 5.09 23.44
C GLY A 45 -5.29 3.77 23.54
N SER A 46 -5.05 3.32 24.77
CA SER A 46 -4.46 2.01 25.11
C SER A 46 -5.31 0.81 24.67
N VAL A 47 -6.49 1.04 24.09
CA VAL A 47 -7.45 0.00 23.70
C VAL A 47 -6.98 -0.82 22.49
N LEU A 48 -6.12 -0.26 21.62
CA LEU A 48 -5.65 -0.91 20.38
C LEU A 48 -4.14 -1.24 20.38
N GLY A 49 -3.47 -1.18 21.53
CA GLY A 49 -2.03 -1.46 21.68
C GLY A 49 -1.12 -0.24 21.50
N HIS A 50 0.20 -0.47 21.51
CA HIS A 50 1.24 0.58 21.48
C HIS A 50 1.40 1.31 20.12
N CYS A 51 0.54 1.01 19.14
CA CYS A 51 0.63 1.50 17.76
C CYS A 51 -0.65 2.22 17.35
N SER A 52 -0.88 3.38 17.97
CA SER A 52 -2.10 4.17 17.73
C SER A 52 -1.77 5.49 17.02
N GLY A 53 -2.56 5.82 16.00
CA GLY A 53 -2.36 6.99 15.15
C GLY A 53 -2.82 6.74 13.72
N GLN A 54 -2.45 7.62 12.78
CA GLN A 54 -2.69 7.36 11.36
C GLN A 54 -1.69 6.32 10.85
N LEU A 55 -2.18 5.12 10.53
CA LEU A 55 -1.39 4.06 9.90
C LEU A 55 -0.68 4.58 8.65
N PHE A 56 0.60 4.24 8.54
CA PHE A 56 1.48 4.51 7.43
C PHE A 56 2.14 3.21 6.97
N ALA A 57 1.83 2.73 5.77
CA ALA A 57 2.35 1.45 5.27
C ALA A 57 2.32 1.39 3.74
N LEU A 58 3.14 0.52 3.14
CA LEU A 58 3.05 0.24 1.71
C LEU A 58 1.83 -0.65 1.40
N SER A 59 1.08 -0.28 0.35
CA SER A 59 -0.01 -1.09 -0.19
C SER A 59 0.49 -2.29 -0.99
N GLY A 60 -0.22 -3.42 -0.90
CA GLY A 60 -0.03 -4.57 -1.77
C GLY A 60 -0.26 -4.30 -3.25
N PHE A 61 -0.99 -3.22 -3.60
CA PHE A 61 -1.13 -2.75 -4.98
C PHE A 61 0.18 -2.24 -5.57
N ASP A 62 1.08 -1.75 -4.74
CA ASP A 62 2.30 -1.06 -5.17
C ASP A 62 3.52 -1.98 -5.19
N GLY A 63 3.40 -3.21 -4.71
CA GLY A 63 4.47 -4.18 -4.72
C GLY A 63 4.38 -5.21 -3.59
N PRO A 64 5.44 -6.02 -3.41
CA PRO A 64 5.51 -7.00 -2.34
C PRO A 64 5.32 -6.34 -0.98
N THR A 65 4.56 -6.98 -0.11
CA THR A 65 4.37 -6.57 1.28
C THR A 65 4.88 -7.62 2.25
N ASN A 66 5.03 -7.21 3.50
CA ASN A 66 5.25 -8.11 4.62
C ASN A 66 4.27 -7.76 5.75
N SER A 67 3.46 -8.73 6.16
CA SER A 67 2.48 -8.63 7.25
C SER A 67 3.13 -8.55 8.63
N SER A 68 4.36 -9.05 8.74
CA SER A 68 5.04 -9.20 10.02
C SER A 68 5.83 -7.97 10.47
N SER A 69 6.19 -7.01 9.59
CA SER A 69 7.01 -5.85 10.03
C SER A 69 7.09 -4.66 9.05
N PHE A 70 7.40 -3.49 9.65
CA PHE A 70 7.74 -2.20 9.05
C PHE A 70 6.58 -1.34 8.55
N THR A 71 5.50 -1.30 9.33
CA THR A 71 4.48 -0.26 9.27
C THR A 71 4.87 0.88 10.22
N GLY A 72 4.18 2.01 10.15
CA GLY A 72 4.30 3.07 11.14
C GLY A 72 2.98 3.74 11.41
N VAL A 73 2.97 4.62 12.40
CA VAL A 73 1.86 5.54 12.67
C VAL A 73 2.42 6.94 12.82
N PHE A 74 1.83 7.89 12.11
CA PHE A 74 2.15 9.30 12.32
C PHE A 74 1.61 9.75 13.67
N THR A 75 2.47 10.42 14.44
CA THR A 75 2.12 11.04 15.71
C THR A 75 1.68 12.48 15.50
N GLY A 76 0.95 13.04 16.47
CA GLY A 76 0.49 14.44 16.41
C GLY A 76 1.60 15.48 16.59
N HIS A 77 2.84 15.08 16.87
CA HIS A 77 3.97 15.98 17.10
C HIS A 77 4.85 16.03 15.84
N ASN A 78 4.84 17.16 15.12
CA ASN A 78 5.68 17.42 13.94
C ASN A 78 5.65 16.32 12.85
N PHE A 79 4.57 15.56 12.77
CA PHE A 79 4.45 14.38 11.89
C PHE A 79 5.53 13.32 12.13
N ASP A 80 6.06 13.23 13.36
CA ASP A 80 6.98 12.15 13.74
C ASP A 80 6.34 10.80 13.46
N LEU A 81 7.12 9.85 12.95
CA LEU A 81 6.64 8.53 12.60
C LEU A 81 7.12 7.52 13.65
N MET A 82 6.18 6.88 14.33
CA MET A 82 6.47 5.73 15.18
C MET A 82 6.35 4.45 14.36
N LEU A 83 7.43 3.69 14.23
CA LEU A 83 7.41 2.42 13.52
C LEU A 83 6.81 1.31 14.40
N CYS A 84 5.90 0.57 13.78
CA CYS A 84 5.12 -0.52 14.33
C CYS A 84 5.64 -1.86 13.82
N GLY A 85 5.66 -2.85 14.71
CA GLY A 85 6.10 -4.21 14.38
C GLY A 85 7.58 -4.56 14.62
N ALA A 86 8.40 -3.66 15.17
CA ALA A 86 9.72 -4.03 15.68
C ALA A 86 9.59 -4.72 17.06
N PRO A 87 9.95 -6.00 17.24
CA PRO A 87 9.64 -6.78 18.44
C PRO A 87 10.26 -6.29 19.75
N SER A 88 11.24 -5.37 19.68
CA SER A 88 12.15 -5.08 20.79
C SER A 88 12.22 -3.61 21.23
N ALA A 89 11.64 -2.66 20.48
CA ALA A 89 11.43 -1.27 20.92
C ALA A 89 10.61 -0.48 19.88
N SER A 90 9.73 0.43 20.34
CA SER A 90 9.18 1.48 19.48
C SER A 90 10.32 2.31 18.90
N ARG A 91 10.38 2.42 17.57
CA ARG A 91 11.39 3.21 16.86
C ARG A 91 10.72 4.50 16.39
N TYR A 92 11.32 5.64 16.67
CA TYR A 92 10.79 6.95 16.29
C TYR A 92 11.69 7.57 15.24
N LEU A 93 11.09 7.93 14.11
CA LEU A 93 11.66 8.83 13.13
C LEU A 93 11.14 10.23 13.45
N ASN A 94 12.03 11.09 13.94
CA ASN A 94 11.69 12.44 14.35
C ASN A 94 12.03 13.44 13.26
N PHE A 95 11.08 14.29 12.92
CA PHE A 95 11.26 15.39 11.97
C PHE A 95 11.46 16.70 12.72
N SER A 96 12.55 17.38 12.40
CA SER A 96 12.84 18.74 12.87
C SER A 96 12.72 19.69 11.68
N LEU A 97 11.50 20.16 11.42
CA LEU A 97 11.24 21.13 10.36
C LEU A 97 11.62 22.53 10.86
N THR A 98 12.44 23.24 10.09
CA THR A 98 12.94 24.59 10.47
C THR A 98 11.94 25.71 10.22
N ALA A 99 10.90 25.44 9.43
CA ALA A 99 9.89 26.41 9.03
C ALA A 99 8.53 26.03 9.58
N THR A 100 7.68 27.04 9.80
CA THR A 100 6.28 26.83 10.16
C THR A 100 5.60 26.05 9.03
N ILE A 101 4.81 25.05 9.43
CA ILE A 101 3.97 24.28 8.52
C ILE A 101 2.81 25.16 8.10
N ASN A 102 2.70 25.42 6.80
CA ASN A 102 1.63 26.23 6.22
C ASN A 102 0.37 25.38 6.00
N ASP A 103 0.56 24.18 5.44
CA ASP A 103 -0.54 23.33 5.01
C ASP A 103 -0.11 21.85 4.89
N VAL A 104 -1.07 20.95 5.04
CA VAL A 104 -0.92 19.52 4.73
C VAL A 104 -1.61 19.27 3.41
N SER A 105 -0.85 19.20 2.32
CA SER A 105 -1.44 19.04 0.98
C SER A 105 -1.93 17.61 0.73
N VAL A 106 -1.26 16.60 1.30
CA VAL A 106 -1.64 15.18 1.18
C VAL A 106 -1.30 14.45 2.48
N ALA A 107 -2.26 13.68 2.98
CA ALA A 107 -2.16 12.81 4.15
C ALA A 107 -2.90 11.49 3.91
N THR A 108 -2.44 10.72 2.93
CA THR A 108 -2.87 9.32 2.77
C THR A 108 -2.15 8.43 3.78
N ASN A 109 -2.43 7.14 3.74
CA ASN A 109 -1.80 6.15 4.60
C ASN A 109 -0.48 5.63 3.99
N ASP A 110 -0.03 6.13 2.85
CA ASP A 110 1.21 5.75 2.15
C ASP A 110 2.00 6.94 1.58
N VAL A 111 1.44 8.16 1.63
CA VAL A 111 2.06 9.44 1.25
C VAL A 111 1.73 10.54 2.25
N LEU A 112 2.75 11.30 2.63
CA LEU A 112 2.61 12.57 3.34
C LEU A 112 3.31 13.68 2.53
N LEU A 113 2.56 14.73 2.20
CA LEU A 113 3.09 15.97 1.60
C LEU A 113 2.69 17.16 2.48
N VAL A 114 3.68 17.88 2.98
CA VAL A 114 3.50 19.03 3.86
C VAL A 114 4.19 20.23 3.24
N GLN A 115 3.48 21.35 3.14
CA GLN A 115 4.07 22.62 2.71
C GLN A 115 4.56 23.40 3.91
N ALA A 116 5.85 23.75 3.91
CA ALA A 116 6.46 24.66 4.85
C ALA A 116 6.94 25.92 4.11
N GLU A 117 7.23 27.00 4.85
CA GLU A 117 7.68 28.27 4.24
C GLU A 117 8.95 28.12 3.39
N THR A 118 9.83 27.18 3.75
CA THR A 118 11.12 26.96 3.08
C THR A 118 11.06 25.87 2.00
N GLY A 119 9.89 25.26 1.75
CA GLY A 119 9.70 24.23 0.75
C GLY A 119 8.75 23.12 1.20
N GLN A 120 8.59 22.11 0.33
CA GLN A 120 7.77 20.94 0.60
C GLN A 120 8.58 19.87 1.34
N ALA A 121 7.96 19.22 2.33
CA ALA A 121 8.39 17.95 2.88
C ALA A 121 7.56 16.82 2.26
N SER A 122 8.21 15.75 1.83
CA SER A 122 7.57 14.57 1.27
C SER A 122 8.07 13.30 1.94
N VAL A 123 7.16 12.37 2.25
CA VAL A 123 7.46 11.07 2.85
C VAL A 123 6.58 10.01 2.21
N THR A 124 7.19 8.91 1.74
CA THR A 124 6.46 7.76 1.17
C THR A 124 7.27 6.47 1.29
N TYR A 125 6.63 5.33 1.02
CA TYR A 125 7.33 4.05 0.88
C TYR A 125 7.83 3.87 -0.56
N SER A 126 9.11 3.55 -0.71
CA SER A 126 9.67 3.07 -1.98
C SER A 126 9.48 1.56 -2.14
N GLN A 127 9.62 0.82 -1.04
CA GLN A 127 9.44 -0.63 -0.92
C GLN A 127 8.94 -0.93 0.49
N TRP A 128 8.37 -2.12 0.76
CA TRP A 128 7.74 -2.41 2.06
C TRP A 128 8.70 -2.24 3.25
N HIS A 129 10.00 -2.36 3.04
CA HIS A 129 11.05 -2.22 4.03
C HIS A 129 11.81 -0.88 3.95
N THR A 130 11.40 0.07 3.10
CA THR A 130 12.12 1.33 2.89
C THR A 130 11.16 2.50 2.70
N ILE A 131 11.21 3.44 3.64
CA ILE A 131 10.61 4.77 3.55
C ILE A 131 11.64 5.72 2.97
N VAL A 132 11.22 6.59 2.06
CA VAL A 132 12.05 7.64 1.47
C VAL A 132 11.36 8.99 1.62
N GLY A 133 12.14 10.05 1.62
CA GLY A 133 11.58 11.39 1.65
C GLY A 133 12.58 12.48 1.34
N ALA A 134 12.05 13.68 1.16
CA ALA A 134 12.82 14.90 0.97
C ALA A 134 12.31 15.96 1.94
N LEU A 135 13.23 16.68 2.58
CA LEU A 135 12.91 17.73 3.53
C LEU A 135 13.32 19.11 3.01
N PRO A 136 12.61 20.19 3.42
CA PRO A 136 13.00 21.55 3.12
C PRO A 136 14.41 21.87 3.64
N HIS A 137 15.07 22.82 2.99
CA HIS A 137 16.43 23.22 3.39
C HIS A 137 16.48 23.65 4.87
N GLY A 138 17.49 23.14 5.58
CA GLY A 138 17.70 23.38 7.01
C GLY A 138 16.91 22.44 7.92
N SER A 139 15.90 21.74 7.42
CA SER A 139 15.19 20.72 8.18
C SER A 139 16.06 19.46 8.35
N ASN A 140 15.78 18.68 9.38
CA ASN A 140 16.51 17.46 9.68
C ASN A 140 15.56 16.30 10.02
N VAL A 141 16.06 15.08 9.83
CA VAL A 141 15.42 13.85 10.27
C VAL A 141 16.39 13.07 11.15
N SER A 142 15.88 12.48 12.22
CA SER A 142 16.69 11.68 13.14
C SER A 142 15.98 10.41 13.54
N LEU A 143 16.76 9.36 13.78
CA LEU A 143 16.29 8.09 14.30
C LEU A 143 16.62 8.03 15.79
N ALA A 144 15.60 7.98 16.64
CA ALA A 144 15.78 7.97 18.08
C ALA A 144 16.65 6.80 18.53
N ARG A 145 17.63 7.08 19.41
CA ARG A 145 18.54 6.09 20.03
C ARG A 145 19.49 5.37 19.04
N ALA A 146 19.61 5.86 17.81
CA ALA A 146 20.49 5.25 16.81
C ALA A 146 21.96 5.63 17.00
N THR A 147 22.86 4.72 16.63
CA THR A 147 24.30 4.93 16.59
C THR A 147 24.74 5.32 15.18
N SER A 148 25.61 6.33 15.04
CA SER A 148 26.05 6.80 13.73
C SER A 148 27.09 5.87 13.10
N VAL A 149 26.91 5.57 11.82
CA VAL A 149 27.89 4.92 10.95
C VAL A 149 28.21 5.89 9.81
N LEU A 150 29.46 6.33 9.74
CA LEU A 150 29.94 7.13 8.60
C LEU A 150 30.19 6.19 7.42
N VAL A 151 29.44 6.38 6.33
CA VAL A 151 29.54 5.54 5.13
C VAL A 151 30.47 6.18 4.11
N ASN A 152 30.42 7.51 3.94
CA ASN A 152 31.38 8.31 3.16
C ASN A 152 31.18 9.81 3.47
N GLY A 153 32.14 10.69 3.16
CA GLY A 153 32.12 12.11 3.59
C GLY A 153 30.90 12.96 3.17
N THR A 154 30.02 12.45 2.30
CA THR A 154 28.78 13.10 1.84
C THR A 154 27.49 12.41 2.29
N LEU A 155 27.60 11.21 2.87
CA LEU A 155 26.48 10.37 3.27
C LEU A 155 26.62 9.96 4.73
N GLN A 156 25.56 10.16 5.50
CA GLN A 156 25.53 9.75 6.90
C GLN A 156 24.41 8.74 7.12
N CYS A 157 24.72 7.64 7.79
CA CYS A 157 23.71 6.70 8.23
C CYS A 157 23.73 6.53 9.75
N TRP A 158 22.58 6.25 10.34
CA TRP A 158 22.43 5.88 11.73
C TRP A 158 21.69 4.56 11.81
N THR A 159 22.25 3.63 12.55
CA THR A 159 21.69 2.29 12.71
C THR A 159 21.15 2.09 14.12
N LEU A 160 20.06 1.35 14.21
CA LEU A 160 19.51 0.86 15.47
C LEU A 160 19.36 -0.65 15.35
N VAL A 161 20.20 -1.38 16.09
CA VAL A 161 20.27 -2.84 16.07
C VAL A 161 19.71 -3.41 17.37
N SER A 162 18.78 -4.34 17.24
CA SER A 162 18.24 -5.16 18.32
C SER A 162 18.14 -6.62 17.83
N THR A 163 16.96 -7.24 17.92
CA THR A 163 16.65 -8.49 17.20
C THR A 163 16.60 -8.30 15.68
N ASP A 164 16.35 -7.06 15.25
CA ASP A 164 16.30 -6.59 13.88
C ASP A 164 17.00 -5.23 13.76
N ALA A 165 17.22 -4.77 12.53
CA ALA A 165 17.94 -3.53 12.27
C ALA A 165 17.09 -2.51 11.51
N THR A 166 17.29 -1.24 11.84
CA THR A 166 16.83 -0.11 11.04
C THR A 166 18.01 0.80 10.76
N ALA A 167 18.08 1.33 9.55
CA ALA A 167 19.06 2.33 9.16
C ALA A 167 18.34 3.57 8.64
N LEU A 168 18.67 4.74 9.18
CA LEU A 168 18.34 6.02 8.58
C LEU A 168 19.58 6.50 7.83
N CYS A 169 19.49 6.73 6.54
CA CYS A 169 20.55 7.32 5.74
C CYS A 169 20.10 8.68 5.20
N THR A 170 20.99 9.67 5.22
CA THR A 170 20.76 11.00 4.69
C THR A 170 21.89 11.40 3.72
N SER A 171 21.55 12.25 2.75
CA SER A 171 22.51 12.87 1.84
C SER A 171 22.60 14.37 2.12
N PHE A 172 23.82 14.88 2.29
CA PHE A 172 24.05 16.32 2.40
C PHE A 172 24.12 17.01 1.04
N ALA A 173 24.31 16.25 -0.04
CA ALA A 173 24.44 16.76 -1.40
C ALA A 173 23.07 17.03 -2.05
N GLU A 174 22.04 16.28 -1.65
CA GLU A 174 20.69 16.36 -2.20
C GLU A 174 19.71 16.82 -1.11
N ARG A 175 18.92 17.85 -1.43
CA ARG A 175 17.96 18.57 -0.58
C ARG A 175 17.30 17.70 0.52
N GLY A 176 17.92 17.63 1.69
CA GLY A 176 17.35 16.94 2.85
C GLY A 176 16.86 15.52 2.54
N ALA A 177 17.45 14.85 1.55
CA ALA A 177 17.01 13.54 1.10
C ALA A 177 17.35 12.50 2.18
N PHE A 178 16.39 11.63 2.47
CA PHE A 178 16.57 10.57 3.45
C PHE A 178 15.92 9.27 3.02
N ALA A 179 16.45 8.18 3.58
CA ALA A 179 15.87 6.86 3.47
C ALA A 179 15.95 6.15 4.82
N LEU A 180 14.80 5.68 5.31
CA LEU A 180 14.70 4.84 6.49
C LEU A 180 14.37 3.42 6.06
N SER A 181 15.22 2.47 6.40
CA SER A 181 15.08 1.08 5.96
C SER A 181 15.13 0.08 7.10
N TYR A 182 14.47 -1.04 6.90
CA TYR A 182 14.44 -2.19 7.78
C TYR A 182 15.23 -3.37 7.21
N GLY A 183 15.85 -4.16 8.07
CA GLY A 183 16.52 -5.40 7.70
C GLY A 183 16.64 -6.37 8.87
N ALA A 184 16.79 -7.65 8.57
CA ALA A 184 17.09 -8.68 9.58
C ALA A 184 18.50 -8.49 10.16
N THR A 185 19.39 -7.81 9.43
CA THR A 185 20.74 -7.47 9.89
C THR A 185 21.06 -5.99 9.64
N GLU A 186 22.01 -5.44 10.41
CA GLU A 186 22.49 -4.07 10.21
C GLU A 186 22.97 -3.82 8.78
N ARG A 187 23.73 -4.76 8.23
CA ARG A 187 24.24 -4.71 6.85
C ARG A 187 23.11 -4.62 5.83
N GLU A 188 22.05 -5.40 6.01
CA GLU A 188 20.89 -5.40 5.12
C GLU A 188 20.12 -4.08 5.22
N ALA A 189 19.88 -3.59 6.44
CA ALA A 189 19.23 -2.31 6.66
C ALA A 189 20.05 -1.17 6.00
N LEU A 190 21.35 -1.10 6.24
CA LEU A 190 22.23 -0.10 5.61
C LEU A 190 22.21 -0.17 4.08
N ALA A 191 22.32 -1.37 3.50
CA ALA A 191 22.29 -1.54 2.05
C ALA A 191 20.97 -1.04 1.45
N ARG A 192 19.83 -1.36 2.08
CA ARG A 192 18.51 -0.87 1.69
C ARG A 192 18.36 0.65 1.85
N GLY A 193 18.93 1.23 2.89
CA GLY A 193 18.87 2.67 3.15
C GLY A 193 19.68 3.45 2.11
N LEU A 194 20.88 2.98 1.79
CA LEU A 194 21.72 3.57 0.73
C LEU A 194 21.06 3.44 -0.65
N ALA A 195 20.44 2.31 -0.95
CA ALA A 195 19.65 2.16 -2.18
C ALA A 195 18.43 3.09 -2.20
N GLY A 196 17.76 3.26 -1.05
CA GLY A 196 16.63 4.17 -0.89
C GLY A 196 16.99 5.62 -1.21
N LEU A 197 18.19 6.08 -0.84
CA LEU A 197 18.69 7.43 -1.18
C LEU A 197 18.82 7.68 -2.70
N GLN A 198 18.85 6.63 -3.53
CA GLN A 198 18.87 6.77 -4.99
C GLN A 198 17.46 6.83 -5.61
N THR A 199 16.40 6.74 -4.78
CA THR A 199 15.02 6.76 -5.24
C THR A 199 14.58 8.17 -5.57
N ASN A 200 13.95 8.36 -6.73
CA ASN A 200 13.24 9.59 -7.05
C ASN A 200 11.97 9.68 -6.20
N VAL A 201 12.00 10.52 -5.16
CA VAL A 201 10.90 10.65 -4.20
C VAL A 201 9.61 11.15 -4.87
N ASP A 202 9.72 12.07 -5.84
CA ASP A 202 8.56 12.64 -6.50
C ASP A 202 7.84 11.61 -7.38
N GLU A 203 8.61 10.73 -8.04
CA GLU A 203 8.08 9.61 -8.82
C GLU A 203 7.43 8.57 -7.90
N ALA A 204 8.05 8.23 -6.78
CA ALA A 204 7.47 7.33 -5.80
C ALA A 204 6.13 7.88 -5.24
N VAL A 205 6.06 9.18 -4.94
CA VAL A 205 4.83 9.86 -4.52
C VAL A 205 3.77 9.79 -5.62
N ALA A 206 4.13 10.10 -6.86
CA ALA A 206 3.21 10.06 -7.99
C ALA A 206 2.61 8.66 -8.20
N ASP A 207 3.44 7.63 -8.14
CA ASP A 207 3.03 6.24 -8.26
C ASP A 207 2.01 5.85 -7.19
N ARG A 208 2.25 6.23 -5.92
CA ARG A 208 1.31 5.97 -4.82
C ARG A 208 -0.02 6.70 -4.99
N LEU A 209 0.01 7.92 -5.54
CA LEU A 209 -1.19 8.74 -5.74
C LEU A 209 -1.98 8.39 -7.01
N ALA A 210 -1.42 7.61 -7.93
CA ALA A 210 -2.03 7.30 -9.22
C ALA A 210 -3.45 6.71 -9.11
N MET A 211 -3.71 5.84 -8.13
CA MET A 211 -5.02 5.19 -7.95
C MET A 211 -6.13 6.17 -7.54
N PHE A 212 -5.78 7.32 -6.97
CA PHE A 212 -6.76 8.35 -6.59
C PHE A 212 -7.26 9.15 -7.79
N LEU A 213 -6.58 9.05 -8.94
CA LEU A 213 -6.96 9.74 -10.17
C LEU A 213 -8.09 9.04 -10.93
N ASP A 214 -8.27 7.73 -10.72
CA ASP A 214 -9.27 6.88 -11.40
C ASP A 214 -10.42 6.45 -10.46
N GLN A 215 -10.61 7.19 -9.37
CA GLN A 215 -11.70 6.89 -8.44
C GLN A 215 -13.06 7.30 -9.01
N PRO A 216 -14.16 6.64 -8.60
CA PRO A 216 -15.50 7.08 -8.93
C PRO A 216 -15.74 8.55 -8.54
N VAL A 217 -16.40 9.29 -9.44
CA VAL A 217 -16.86 10.64 -9.14
C VAL A 217 -18.13 10.53 -8.29
N VAL A 218 -18.08 11.13 -7.10
CA VAL A 218 -19.23 11.23 -6.19
C VAL A 218 -19.58 12.70 -5.96
N ASP A 219 -20.66 12.97 -5.22
CA ASP A 219 -20.95 14.34 -4.76
C ASP A 219 -19.69 14.93 -4.09
N HIS A 220 -19.32 16.15 -4.48
CA HIS A 220 -18.10 16.83 -4.04
C HIS A 220 -17.90 16.76 -2.51
N LYS A 221 -18.98 16.84 -1.72
CA LYS A 221 -18.90 16.77 -0.26
C LYS A 221 -18.42 15.40 0.27
N TYR A 222 -18.51 14.35 -0.54
CA TYR A 222 -18.05 12.99 -0.22
C TYR A 222 -16.75 12.60 -0.94
N GLN A 223 -16.25 13.38 -1.89
CA GLN A 223 -15.08 13.00 -2.68
C GLN A 223 -13.84 12.77 -1.80
N LYS A 224 -13.58 13.68 -0.85
CA LYS A 224 -12.50 13.51 0.13
C LYS A 224 -12.71 12.30 1.05
N LEU A 225 -13.96 11.99 1.40
CA LEU A 225 -14.29 10.81 2.19
C LEU A 225 -14.00 9.53 1.40
N LEU A 226 -14.38 9.47 0.12
CA LEU A 226 -14.06 8.35 -0.77
C LEU A 226 -12.54 8.16 -0.88
N SER A 227 -11.80 9.25 -1.12
CA SER A 227 -10.33 9.20 -1.14
C SER A 227 -9.78 8.70 0.20
N LYS A 228 -10.33 9.11 1.35
CA LYS A 228 -9.85 8.61 2.64
C LYS A 228 -10.16 7.13 2.84
N VAL A 229 -11.34 6.66 2.42
CA VAL A 229 -11.70 5.24 2.43
C VAL A 229 -10.74 4.44 1.55
N LEU A 230 -10.47 4.91 0.33
CA LEU A 230 -9.49 4.29 -0.56
C LEU A 230 -8.10 4.23 0.06
N SER A 231 -7.65 5.33 0.67
CA SER A 231 -6.37 5.38 1.39
C SER A 231 -6.26 4.31 2.49
N VAL A 232 -7.32 4.09 3.27
CA VAL A 232 -7.37 3.02 4.29
C VAL A 232 -7.35 1.64 3.62
N MET A 233 -8.19 1.43 2.60
CA MET A 233 -8.25 0.16 1.87
C MET A 233 -6.92 -0.22 1.21
N ARG A 234 -6.20 0.76 0.65
CA ARG A 234 -4.88 0.53 0.02
C ARG A 234 -3.91 -0.08 1.01
N VAL A 235 -3.72 0.52 2.18
CA VAL A 235 -2.68 0.04 3.13
C VAL A 235 -3.05 -1.25 3.84
N ASN A 236 -4.36 -1.51 3.97
CA ASN A 236 -4.90 -2.76 4.46
C ASN A 236 -4.93 -3.87 3.39
N THR A 237 -4.62 -3.55 2.13
CA THR A 237 -4.38 -4.53 1.08
C THR A 237 -2.93 -4.98 1.13
N LEU A 238 -2.70 -6.29 1.17
CA LEU A 238 -1.39 -6.91 1.13
C LEU A 238 -1.24 -7.75 -0.15
N ASN A 239 0.00 -7.87 -0.60
CA ASN A 239 0.40 -8.77 -1.67
C ASN A 239 0.53 -10.21 -1.15
N ALA A 240 0.66 -11.16 -2.08
CA ALA A 240 0.88 -12.56 -1.76
C ALA A 240 2.03 -12.74 -0.77
N GLU A 241 1.80 -13.54 0.26
CA GLU A 241 2.75 -13.78 1.34
C GLU A 241 2.53 -15.17 1.95
N GLY A 242 3.60 -15.98 1.99
CA GLY A 242 3.56 -17.32 2.54
C GLY A 242 2.49 -18.19 1.86
N ASP A 243 1.55 -18.70 2.66
CA ASP A 243 0.45 -19.54 2.18
C ASP A 243 -0.64 -18.78 1.42
N ILE A 244 -0.71 -17.45 1.56
CA ILE A 244 -1.71 -16.62 0.87
C ILE A 244 -1.13 -16.19 -0.47
N ARG A 245 -1.68 -16.69 -1.57
CA ARG A 245 -1.05 -16.64 -2.91
C ARG A 245 -1.48 -15.46 -3.79
N GLU A 246 -2.49 -14.72 -3.35
CA GLU A 246 -3.10 -13.61 -4.10
C GLU A 246 -3.04 -12.32 -3.29
N LEU A 247 -3.54 -11.22 -3.85
CA LEU A 247 -3.85 -10.05 -3.02
C LEU A 247 -4.87 -10.45 -1.96
N TRP A 248 -4.67 -9.95 -0.75
CA TRP A 248 -5.55 -10.18 0.38
C TRP A 248 -5.69 -8.90 1.21
N SER A 249 -6.59 -8.90 2.17
CA SER A 249 -6.86 -7.73 2.99
C SER A 249 -6.92 -8.06 4.47
N THR A 250 -6.48 -7.12 5.29
CA THR A 250 -6.64 -7.12 6.76
C THR A 250 -7.67 -6.07 7.17
N PRO A 251 -8.47 -6.27 8.23
CA PRO A 251 -9.36 -5.23 8.76
C PRO A 251 -8.60 -3.97 9.21
N ASP A 252 -7.49 -4.20 9.91
CA ASP A 252 -6.50 -3.20 10.25
C ASP A 252 -5.12 -3.89 10.28
N ARG A 253 -4.14 -3.25 9.64
CA ARG A 253 -2.80 -3.84 9.53
C ARG A 253 -2.06 -3.93 10.86
N GLU A 254 -2.47 -3.14 11.85
CA GLU A 254 -2.00 -3.20 13.23
C GLU A 254 -3.17 -2.89 14.18
N PRO A 255 -3.53 -3.81 15.11
CA PRO A 255 -2.90 -5.09 15.42
C PRO A 255 -3.43 -6.32 14.64
N HIS A 256 -4.56 -6.25 13.94
CA HIS A 256 -5.27 -7.42 13.40
C HIS A 256 -4.76 -7.89 12.03
N ARG A 257 -3.51 -8.35 11.99
CA ARG A 257 -2.72 -8.70 10.79
C ARG A 257 -3.18 -9.92 9.98
N ASN A 258 -4.26 -10.59 10.38
CA ASN A 258 -4.76 -11.77 9.68
C ASN A 258 -5.73 -11.38 8.56
N MET A 259 -5.84 -12.24 7.55
CA MET A 259 -6.97 -12.23 6.63
C MET A 259 -8.19 -12.78 7.37
N TRP A 260 -9.26 -12.01 7.48
CA TRP A 260 -10.52 -12.45 8.09
C TRP A 260 -11.60 -12.65 7.03
N LEU A 261 -12.43 -13.68 7.20
CA LEU A 261 -13.43 -14.09 6.20
C LEU A 261 -14.45 -12.97 5.93
N TRP A 262 -15.08 -12.44 6.98
CA TRP A 262 -16.12 -11.41 6.81
C TRP A 262 -15.57 -10.10 6.29
N ASP A 263 -14.46 -9.64 6.87
CA ASP A 263 -13.80 -8.40 6.50
C ASP A 263 -13.40 -8.45 5.03
N SER A 264 -12.80 -9.55 4.57
CA SER A 264 -12.44 -9.72 3.16
C SER A 264 -13.66 -9.75 2.23
N CYS A 265 -14.80 -10.28 2.68
CA CYS A 265 -16.07 -10.21 1.92
C CYS A 265 -16.55 -8.75 1.79
N PHE A 266 -16.56 -7.98 2.88
CA PHE A 266 -16.97 -6.56 2.85
C PHE A 266 -16.00 -5.69 2.05
N HIS A 267 -14.70 -5.92 2.21
CA HIS A 267 -13.65 -5.27 1.42
C HIS A 267 -13.81 -5.56 -0.07
N SER A 268 -14.12 -6.81 -0.44
CA SER A 268 -14.42 -7.20 -1.81
C SER A 268 -15.63 -6.44 -2.36
N ILE A 269 -16.73 -6.37 -1.61
CA ILE A 269 -17.94 -5.64 -2.03
C ILE A 269 -17.63 -4.16 -2.26
N GLY A 270 -16.91 -3.50 -1.34
CA GLY A 270 -16.48 -2.12 -1.51
C GLY A 270 -15.54 -1.92 -2.70
N MET A 271 -14.55 -2.82 -2.87
CA MET A 271 -13.57 -2.74 -3.94
C MET A 271 -14.16 -3.00 -5.33
N ASN A 272 -15.35 -3.59 -5.45
CA ASN A 272 -16.02 -3.69 -6.76
C ASN A 272 -16.24 -2.34 -7.43
N HIS A 273 -16.37 -1.26 -6.65
CA HIS A 273 -16.56 0.10 -7.17
C HIS A 273 -15.26 0.79 -7.59
N ILE A 274 -14.10 0.23 -7.25
CA ILE A 274 -12.80 0.87 -7.47
C ILE A 274 -11.89 -0.02 -8.32
N ASN A 275 -11.77 -1.30 -7.95
CA ASN A 275 -10.99 -2.30 -8.66
C ASN A 275 -11.62 -3.68 -8.45
N SER A 276 -12.53 -4.07 -9.36
CA SER A 276 -13.23 -5.37 -9.32
C SER A 276 -12.29 -6.57 -9.46
N THR A 277 -11.12 -6.40 -10.07
CA THR A 277 -10.10 -7.47 -10.17
C THR A 277 -9.46 -7.72 -8.80
N ALA A 278 -9.08 -6.65 -8.08
CA ALA A 278 -8.59 -6.77 -6.71
C ALA A 278 -9.63 -7.39 -5.78
N SER A 279 -10.90 -6.99 -5.94
CA SER A 279 -12.02 -7.58 -5.21
C SER A 279 -12.11 -9.10 -5.40
N TRP A 280 -11.94 -9.60 -6.63
CA TRP A 280 -11.88 -11.04 -6.90
C TRP A 280 -10.71 -11.69 -6.18
N TRP A 281 -9.52 -11.09 -6.21
CA TRP A 281 -8.35 -11.65 -5.54
C TRP A 281 -8.54 -11.79 -4.03
N PHE A 282 -9.23 -10.86 -3.36
CA PHE A 282 -9.57 -10.99 -1.94
C PHE A 282 -10.45 -12.22 -1.67
N LEU A 283 -11.46 -12.45 -2.51
CA LEU A 283 -12.33 -13.63 -2.38
C LEU A 283 -11.60 -14.92 -2.74
N LYS A 284 -10.75 -14.89 -3.77
CA LYS A 284 -9.92 -16.02 -4.16
C LYS A 284 -8.96 -16.42 -3.04
N ALA A 285 -8.34 -15.46 -2.35
CA ALA A 285 -7.48 -15.74 -1.20
C ALA A 285 -8.23 -16.49 -0.08
N LEU A 286 -9.51 -16.16 0.17
CA LEU A 286 -10.36 -16.92 1.11
C LEU A 286 -10.72 -18.31 0.62
N LEU A 287 -10.95 -18.49 -0.68
CA LEU A 287 -11.25 -19.80 -1.26
C LEU A 287 -10.01 -20.71 -1.26
N ASP A 288 -8.82 -20.16 -1.46
CA ASP A 288 -7.56 -20.90 -1.49
C ASP A 288 -7.20 -21.51 -0.12
N ILE A 289 -7.79 -21.03 0.98
CA ILE A 289 -7.58 -21.55 2.34
C ILE A 289 -8.63 -22.59 2.75
N GLN A 290 -9.56 -22.94 1.86
CA GLN A 290 -10.58 -23.95 2.10
C GLN A 290 -9.93 -25.33 2.34
N THR A 291 -10.43 -26.08 3.32
CA THR A 291 -9.99 -27.46 3.56
C THR A 291 -10.59 -28.41 2.51
N PRO A 292 -10.04 -29.62 2.33
CA PRO A 292 -10.59 -30.60 1.39
C PRO A 292 -12.08 -30.93 1.61
N GLU A 293 -12.58 -30.78 2.84
CA GLU A 293 -13.97 -31.02 3.24
C GLU A 293 -14.89 -29.81 2.98
N GLY A 294 -14.34 -28.70 2.51
CA GLY A 294 -15.09 -27.49 2.16
C GLY A 294 -15.17 -26.43 3.26
N PHE A 295 -14.54 -26.66 4.42
CA PHE A 295 -14.51 -25.70 5.52
C PHE A 295 -13.58 -24.53 5.21
N ILE A 296 -14.00 -23.31 5.57
CA ILE A 296 -13.17 -22.09 5.44
C ILE A 296 -13.02 -21.51 6.86
N PRO A 297 -11.78 -21.40 7.38
CA PRO A 297 -11.58 -20.88 8.72
C PRO A 297 -11.89 -19.38 8.80
N ILE A 298 -12.20 -18.92 10.00
CA ILE A 298 -12.54 -17.52 10.30
C ILE A 298 -11.43 -16.55 9.90
N SER A 299 -10.17 -16.96 10.07
CA SER A 299 -9.00 -16.17 9.68
C SER A 299 -7.81 -17.02 9.24
N ARG A 300 -6.89 -16.41 8.48
CA ARG A 300 -5.61 -16.99 8.04
C ARG A 300 -4.49 -15.95 8.14
N ASN A 301 -3.29 -16.39 8.46
CA ASN A 301 -2.08 -15.59 8.31
C ASN A 301 -1.09 -16.25 7.33
N PRO A 302 -0.02 -15.55 6.93
CA PRO A 302 0.93 -16.09 5.96
C PRO A 302 1.66 -17.37 6.37
N SER A 303 1.82 -17.65 7.67
CA SER A 303 2.43 -18.91 8.14
C SER A 303 1.47 -20.10 8.16
N GLY A 304 0.21 -19.87 7.80
CA GLY A 304 -0.80 -20.90 7.70
C GLY A 304 -1.56 -21.21 9.00
N ALA A 305 -1.15 -20.63 10.11
CA ALA A 305 -1.65 -20.96 11.44
C ALA A 305 -2.47 -19.81 12.06
N SER A 306 -3.80 -19.92 12.11
CA SER A 306 -4.62 -19.07 12.99
C SER A 306 -5.00 -19.85 14.25
N LYS A 307 -5.12 -19.15 15.39
CA LYS A 307 -5.55 -19.76 16.66
C LYS A 307 -6.98 -20.29 16.59
N ASP A 308 -7.77 -19.76 15.65
CA ASP A 308 -9.21 -19.95 15.55
C ASP A 308 -9.57 -20.85 14.33
N HIS A 309 -8.73 -21.85 14.04
CA HIS A 309 -8.84 -22.69 12.84
C HIS A 309 -10.08 -23.60 12.81
N ASP A 310 -10.77 -23.78 13.94
CA ASP A 310 -11.98 -24.60 14.04
C ASP A 310 -13.28 -23.77 13.97
N GLU A 311 -13.17 -22.45 13.84
CA GLU A 311 -14.31 -21.53 13.76
C GLU A 311 -14.43 -20.93 12.35
N THR A 312 -15.66 -20.55 11.97
CA THR A 312 -15.95 -19.79 10.75
C THR A 312 -16.80 -18.57 11.08
N GLN A 313 -16.84 -17.59 10.18
CA GLN A 313 -17.74 -16.45 10.25
C GLN A 313 -19.05 -16.70 9.47
N PRO A 314 -20.10 -15.88 9.70
CA PRO A 314 -21.37 -16.03 9.00
C PRO A 314 -21.22 -16.00 7.47
N PRO A 315 -22.01 -16.79 6.73
CA PRO A 315 -21.76 -17.08 5.32
C PRO A 315 -22.13 -15.90 4.40
N LEU A 316 -21.21 -14.96 4.18
CA LEU A 316 -21.35 -13.88 3.19
C LEU A 316 -20.59 -14.13 1.87
N LEU A 317 -19.84 -15.22 1.77
CA LEU A 317 -18.95 -15.46 0.63
C LEU A 317 -19.71 -15.53 -0.71
N ALA A 318 -20.82 -16.27 -0.75
CA ALA A 318 -21.65 -16.35 -1.96
C ALA A 318 -22.24 -14.98 -2.36
N PHE A 319 -22.62 -14.17 -1.37
CA PHE A 319 -23.13 -12.82 -1.60
C PHE A 319 -22.04 -11.90 -2.16
N ALA A 320 -20.83 -11.93 -1.60
CA ALA A 320 -19.70 -11.15 -2.11
C ALA A 320 -19.28 -11.60 -3.52
N LEU A 321 -19.24 -12.91 -3.79
CA LEU A 321 -18.97 -13.48 -5.12
C LEU A 321 -19.98 -13.00 -6.15
N TRP A 322 -21.28 -12.99 -5.80
CA TRP A 322 -22.33 -12.50 -6.68
C TRP A 322 -22.13 -11.01 -7.02
N HIS A 323 -21.84 -10.18 -6.03
CA HIS A 323 -21.56 -8.76 -6.26
C HIS A 323 -20.31 -8.53 -7.12
N ASN A 324 -19.25 -9.32 -6.92
CA ASN A 324 -18.07 -9.26 -7.77
C ASN A 324 -18.37 -9.67 -9.21
N PHE A 325 -19.14 -10.74 -9.40
CA PHE A 325 -19.56 -11.20 -10.73
C PHE A 325 -20.34 -10.12 -11.50
N GLN A 326 -21.28 -9.44 -10.84
CA GLN A 326 -22.04 -8.34 -11.43
C GLN A 326 -21.13 -7.19 -11.85
N ALA A 327 -20.22 -6.78 -10.97
CA ALA A 327 -19.27 -5.70 -11.25
C ALA A 327 -18.32 -6.04 -12.41
N HIS A 328 -17.80 -7.27 -12.45
CA HIS A 328 -16.85 -7.72 -13.47
C HIS A 328 -17.51 -7.88 -14.84
N SER A 329 -18.73 -8.44 -14.87
CA SER A 329 -19.45 -8.68 -16.12
C SER A 329 -20.13 -7.42 -16.66
N LYS A 330 -20.18 -6.33 -15.87
CA LYS A 330 -21.01 -5.14 -16.11
C LYS A 330 -22.48 -5.49 -16.40
N LEU A 331 -22.93 -6.66 -15.97
CA LEU A 331 -24.26 -7.18 -16.27
C LEU A 331 -25.26 -6.61 -15.27
N ASP A 332 -26.47 -6.37 -15.77
CA ASP A 332 -27.63 -6.22 -14.91
C ASP A 332 -27.81 -7.52 -14.08
N PRO A 333 -28.04 -7.44 -12.75
CA PRO A 333 -28.47 -8.55 -11.91
C PRO A 333 -29.47 -9.53 -12.56
N ALA A 334 -30.44 -9.03 -13.33
CA ALA A 334 -31.44 -9.86 -14.01
C ALA A 334 -30.84 -10.68 -15.15
N GLU A 335 -29.99 -10.07 -15.99
CA GLU A 335 -29.30 -10.73 -17.11
C GLU A 335 -28.27 -11.76 -16.64
N ALA A 336 -27.61 -11.47 -15.52
CA ALA A 336 -26.67 -12.37 -14.85
C ALA A 336 -27.35 -13.69 -14.41
N LEU A 337 -28.57 -13.60 -13.88
CA LEU A 337 -29.33 -14.77 -13.41
C LEU A 337 -29.88 -15.60 -14.59
N GLU A 338 -30.42 -14.96 -15.63
CA GLU A 338 -30.99 -15.63 -16.81
C GLU A 338 -29.97 -16.44 -17.60
N ARG A 339 -28.72 -15.97 -17.71
CA ARG A 339 -27.62 -16.68 -18.38
C ARG A 339 -27.14 -17.93 -17.66
N HIS A 340 -27.43 -18.08 -16.36
CA HIS A 340 -27.04 -19.26 -15.59
C HIS A 340 -28.19 -20.24 -15.35
N VAL A 341 -29.45 -19.77 -15.41
CA VAL A 341 -30.63 -20.65 -15.38
C VAL A 341 -30.87 -21.32 -16.73
N SER A 342 -30.41 -20.70 -17.83
CA SER A 342 -30.47 -21.31 -19.16
C SER A 342 -29.16 -22.05 -19.47
N PRO A 343 -29.10 -23.40 -19.40
CA PRO A 343 -27.93 -24.11 -19.91
C PRO A 343 -27.72 -23.77 -21.39
N PRO A 344 -26.47 -23.75 -21.90
CA PRO A 344 -26.23 -23.51 -23.32
C PRO A 344 -27.02 -24.52 -24.15
N ALA A 345 -28.01 -24.03 -24.88
CA ALA A 345 -28.84 -24.82 -25.76
C ALA A 345 -28.06 -25.20 -27.02
N THR A 346 -27.17 -26.21 -26.93
CA THR A 346 -26.57 -26.99 -28.02
C THR A 346 -25.51 -27.93 -27.42
N ALA A 347 -25.36 -29.21 -27.75
CA ALA A 347 -26.04 -30.09 -28.67
C ALA A 347 -25.64 -31.53 -28.29
N CYS A 348 -26.50 -32.29 -27.63
CA CYS A 348 -26.39 -33.75 -27.64
C CYS A 348 -26.93 -34.24 -28.97
N SER A 349 -26.07 -34.40 -29.97
CA SER A 349 -26.38 -35.29 -31.09
C SER A 349 -26.32 -36.73 -30.58
N PRO A 350 -27.33 -37.58 -30.85
CA PRO A 350 -27.26 -38.97 -30.46
C PRO A 350 -26.15 -39.66 -31.27
N ALA A 351 -25.25 -40.33 -30.56
CA ALA A 351 -24.23 -41.17 -31.18
C ALA A 351 -24.92 -42.27 -32.01
N THR A 352 -24.63 -42.26 -33.31
CA THR A 352 -24.95 -43.37 -34.20
C THR A 352 -24.20 -44.62 -33.75
N SER A 353 -24.95 -45.68 -33.50
CA SER A 353 -24.49 -47.05 -33.28
C SER A 353 -23.62 -47.56 -34.43
N VAL A 354 -22.49 -48.19 -34.08
CA VAL A 354 -21.87 -49.28 -34.86
C VAL A 354 -21.51 -50.40 -33.90
#